data_AF-A0A1V4HBP0-F1
#
_entry.id   AF-A0A1V4HBP0-F1
#
_cell.length_a   1.000
_cell.length_b   1.000
_cell.length_c   1.000
_cell.angle_alpha   90.00
_cell.angle_beta   90.00
_cell.angle_gamma   90.00
#
_symmetry.space_group_name_H-M   'P 1'
#
loop_
_entity.id
_entity.type
_entity.pdbx_description
1 polymer ?
#
loop_
_entity_poly.entity_id
_entity_poly.type
_entity_poly.pdbx_seq_one_letter_code
_entity_poly.pdbx_strand_id
1 'polypeptide(L)'
;MKPRIIRKTVIYSIVLFLIIWPLYQLVHTLGSHKEEHDATHLLYQVSLFQMELLKSYVEEAGQSKTTNGLEASKQALYSAGYTHERLVLAAGGNDYLTPLDSMIQLTQYLQRLQVGGERAFKPDELQTLKEVGQKYKSMYEIYEKLMASNGDIISSQNTKLAELDRDLTQFLRKKMLQ
;
A
#
# COMPACT_ATOMS: atom_id res chain seq x y z
N MET A 1 -57.65 -36.86 -2.81
CA MET A 1 -56.23 -37.31 -2.92
C MET A 1 -55.71 -37.66 -1.53
N LYS A 2 -55.06 -38.82 -1.36
CA LYS A 2 -54.79 -39.43 -0.03
C LYS A 2 -53.76 -38.60 0.77
N PRO A 3 -54.02 -38.25 2.05
CA PRO A 3 -53.15 -37.39 2.87
C PRO A 3 -51.73 -37.97 3.09
N ARG A 4 -51.59 -39.29 2.92
CA ARG A 4 -50.29 -39.99 2.96
C ARG A 4 -49.37 -39.65 1.79
N ILE A 5 -49.90 -39.29 0.62
CA ILE A 5 -49.11 -38.94 -0.56
C ILE A 5 -48.56 -37.52 -0.40
N ILE A 6 -49.40 -36.58 0.05
CA ILE A 6 -49.03 -35.18 0.31
C ILE A 6 -47.89 -35.10 1.33
N ARG A 7 -47.96 -35.86 2.42
CA ARG A 7 -46.89 -35.87 3.44
C ARG A 7 -45.55 -36.36 2.89
N LYS A 8 -45.57 -37.38 2.01
CA LYS A 8 -44.34 -37.88 1.37
C LYS A 8 -43.75 -36.84 0.41
N THR A 9 -44.58 -36.19 -0.41
CA THR A 9 -44.14 -35.16 -1.34
C THR A 9 -43.51 -33.96 -0.63
N VAL A 10 -44.10 -33.52 0.50
CA VAL A 10 -43.54 -32.43 1.32
C VAL A 10 -42.18 -32.82 1.91
N ILE A 11 -42.05 -34.03 2.46
CA ILE A 11 -40.77 -34.50 3.02
C ILE A 11 -39.70 -34.60 1.94
N TYR A 12 -40.02 -35.16 0.76
CA TYR A 12 -39.06 -35.25 -0.34
C TYR A 12 -38.65 -33.86 -0.86
N SER A 13 -39.56 -32.90 -0.91
CA SER A 13 -39.25 -31.52 -1.30
C SER A 13 -38.31 -30.83 -0.31
N ILE A 14 -38.51 -31.05 1.00
CA ILE A 14 -37.63 -30.51 2.05
C ILE A 14 -36.22 -31.13 1.95
N VAL A 15 -36.14 -32.45 1.76
CA VAL A 15 -34.84 -33.14 1.60
C VAL A 15 -34.11 -32.67 0.35
N LEU A 16 -34.82 -32.50 -0.77
CA LEU A 16 -34.24 -31.97 -2.01
C LEU A 16 -33.69 -30.55 -1.80
N PHE A 17 -34.44 -29.69 -1.11
CA PHE A 17 -34.02 -28.32 -0.81
C PHE A 17 -32.77 -28.29 0.10
N LEU A 18 -32.72 -29.16 1.11
CA LEU A 18 -31.56 -29.31 2.00
C LEU A 18 -30.30 -29.82 1.31
N ILE A 19 -30.40 -30.45 0.13
CA ILE A 19 -29.24 -30.90 -0.65
C ILE A 19 -28.82 -29.84 -1.68
N ILE A 20 -29.78 -29.21 -2.35
CA ILE A 20 -29.52 -28.18 -3.36
C ILE A 20 -28.90 -26.93 -2.73
N TRP A 21 -29.36 -26.54 -1.53
CA TRP A 21 -28.89 -25.32 -0.86
C TRP A 21 -27.39 -25.36 -0.51
N PRO A 22 -26.84 -26.41 0.14
CA PRO A 22 -25.40 -26.53 0.38
C PRO A 22 -24.56 -26.63 -0.89
N LEU A 23 -25.07 -27.32 -1.92
CA LEU A 23 -24.38 -27.42 -3.21
C LEU A 23 -24.27 -26.06 -3.89
N TYR A 24 -25.33 -25.26 -3.86
CA TYR A 24 -25.32 -23.88 -4.35
C TYR A 24 -24.32 -23.02 -3.58
N GLN A 25 -24.29 -23.14 -2.25
CA GLN A 25 -23.35 -22.41 -1.41
C GLN A 25 -21.89 -22.81 -1.70
N LEU A 26 -21.61 -24.10 -1.90
CA LEU A 26 -20.28 -24.60 -2.30
C LEU A 26 -19.82 -24.03 -3.64
N VAL A 27 -20.70 -24.05 -4.66
CA VAL A 27 -20.38 -23.52 -6.00
C VAL A 27 -20.15 -22.01 -5.95
N HIS A 28 -20.95 -21.27 -5.19
CA HIS A 28 -20.77 -19.83 -5.02
C HIS A 28 -19.46 -19.50 -4.30
N THR A 29 -19.16 -20.19 -3.20
CA THR A 29 -17.91 -19.98 -2.42
C THR A 29 -16.67 -20.30 -3.26
N LEU A 30 -16.72 -21.35 -4.09
CA LEU A 30 -15.64 -21.69 -5.03
C LEU A 30 -15.51 -20.68 -6.20
N GLY A 31 -16.56 -19.95 -6.54
CA GLY A 31 -16.58 -18.94 -7.61
C GLY A 31 -16.28 -17.50 -7.17
N SER A 32 -16.17 -17.22 -5.87
CA SER A 32 -16.15 -15.85 -5.31
C SER A 32 -14.77 -15.16 -5.27
N HIS A 33 -13.75 -15.68 -5.96
CA HIS A 33 -12.41 -15.07 -6.01
C HIS A 33 -12.35 -13.70 -6.76
N LYS A 34 -13.48 -13.20 -7.26
CA LYS A 34 -13.54 -11.93 -7.99
C LYS A 34 -13.58 -10.67 -7.11
N GLU A 35 -14.17 -10.74 -5.91
CA GLU A 35 -14.32 -9.54 -5.07
C GLU A 35 -13.01 -9.11 -4.38
N GLU A 36 -12.21 -10.07 -3.93
CA GLU A 36 -10.97 -9.79 -3.18
C GLU A 36 -9.88 -9.18 -4.08
N HIS A 37 -9.75 -9.67 -5.32
CA HIS A 37 -8.81 -9.09 -6.29
C HIS A 37 -9.18 -7.66 -6.68
N ASP A 38 -10.47 -7.33 -6.76
CA ASP A 38 -10.92 -5.99 -7.16
C ASP A 38 -10.63 -4.96 -6.05
N ALA A 39 -10.84 -5.32 -4.78
CA ALA A 39 -10.53 -4.46 -3.64
C ALA A 39 -9.01 -4.18 -3.51
N THR A 40 -8.16 -5.20 -3.65
CA THR A 40 -6.70 -5.05 -3.62
C THR A 40 -6.19 -4.21 -4.78
N HIS A 41 -6.77 -4.39 -5.97
CA HIS A 41 -6.44 -3.59 -7.15
C HIS A 41 -6.83 -2.11 -6.97
N LEU A 42 -8.02 -1.82 -6.45
CA LEU A 42 -8.45 -0.45 -6.12
C LEU A 42 -7.56 0.18 -5.04
N LEU A 43 -7.21 -0.56 -3.98
CA LEU A 43 -6.27 -0.10 -2.95
C LEU A 43 -4.90 0.19 -3.54
N TYR A 44 -4.42 -0.61 -4.49
CA TYR A 44 -3.18 -0.35 -5.19
C TYR A 44 -3.24 0.94 -6.01
N GLN A 45 -4.33 1.19 -6.74
CA GLN A 45 -4.48 2.45 -7.49
C GLN A 45 -4.44 3.68 -6.57
N VAL A 46 -5.12 3.60 -5.41
CA VAL A 46 -5.08 4.66 -4.40
C VAL A 46 -3.66 4.83 -3.86
N SER A 47 -3.01 3.74 -3.49
CA SER A 47 -1.64 3.77 -2.98
C SER A 47 -0.66 4.32 -4.01
N LEU A 48 -0.77 3.94 -5.28
CA LEU A 48 0.03 4.45 -6.39
C LEU A 48 -0.10 5.97 -6.52
N PHE A 49 -1.34 6.47 -6.49
CA PHE A 49 -1.59 7.91 -6.53
C PHE A 49 -0.98 8.63 -5.32
N GLN A 50 -1.12 8.09 -4.10
CA GLN A 50 -0.50 8.70 -2.91
C GLN A 50 1.04 8.69 -3.00
N MET A 51 1.63 7.62 -3.53
CA MET A 51 3.07 7.53 -3.78
C MET A 51 3.54 8.54 -4.83
N GLU A 52 2.74 8.79 -5.86
CA GLU A 52 3.02 9.82 -6.86
C GLU A 52 3.00 11.22 -6.25
N LEU A 53 1.98 11.54 -5.44
CA LEU A 53 1.91 12.81 -4.71
C LEU A 53 3.12 12.97 -3.79
N LEU A 54 3.46 11.93 -3.03
CA LEU A 54 4.62 11.95 -2.14
C LEU A 54 5.91 12.23 -2.91
N LYS A 55 6.14 11.55 -4.04
CA LYS A 55 7.30 11.80 -4.91
C LYS A 55 7.40 13.28 -5.27
N SER A 56 6.30 13.87 -5.75
CA SER A 56 6.26 15.28 -6.14
C SER A 56 6.57 16.22 -4.96
N TYR A 57 5.94 16.01 -3.80
CA TYR A 57 6.17 16.86 -2.63
C TYR A 57 7.57 16.70 -2.01
N VAL A 58 8.19 15.53 -2.10
CA VAL A 58 9.57 15.33 -1.65
C VAL A 58 10.54 16.03 -2.60
N GLU A 59 10.28 15.99 -3.91
CA GLU A 59 11.07 16.73 -4.91
C GLU A 59 10.97 18.25 -4.70
N GLU A 60 9.77 18.77 -4.45
CA GLU A 60 9.54 20.18 -4.10
C GLU A 60 10.23 20.59 -2.79
N ALA A 61 10.20 19.72 -1.76
CA ALA A 61 10.92 19.95 -0.51
C ALA A 61 12.44 20.12 -0.73
N GLY A 62 13.03 19.39 -1.67
CA GLY A 62 14.44 19.55 -2.08
C GLY A 62 14.75 20.89 -2.79
N GLN A 63 13.73 21.66 -3.14
CA GLN A 63 13.84 22.99 -3.74
C GLN A 63 13.39 24.11 -2.79
N SER A 64 12.75 23.77 -1.66
CA SER A 64 12.29 24.73 -0.68
C SER A 64 13.46 25.47 -0.02
N LYS A 65 13.22 26.74 0.31
CA LYS A 65 14.19 27.57 1.05
C LYS A 65 14.08 27.37 2.56
N THR A 66 12.90 26.98 3.05
CA THR A 66 12.60 26.90 4.49
C THR A 66 11.93 25.59 4.88
N THR A 67 12.06 25.23 6.16
CA THR A 67 11.47 24.03 6.79
C THR A 67 9.95 24.02 6.79
N ASN A 68 9.29 25.16 6.54
CA ASN A 68 7.84 25.26 6.36
C ASN A 68 7.37 24.50 5.10
N GLY A 69 8.20 24.47 4.05
CA GLY A 69 7.92 23.71 2.83
C GLY A 69 7.86 22.18 3.00
N LEU A 70 8.10 21.65 4.21
CA LEU A 70 8.00 20.21 4.50
C LEU A 70 6.60 19.74 4.87
N GLU A 71 5.66 20.66 5.15
CA GLU A 71 4.35 20.27 5.69
C GLU A 71 3.55 19.44 4.69
N ALA A 72 3.57 19.84 3.42
CA ALA A 72 2.94 19.10 2.34
C ALA A 72 3.56 17.69 2.18
N SER A 73 4.89 17.60 2.24
CA SER A 73 5.60 16.32 2.17
C SER A 73 5.28 15.41 3.34
N LYS A 74 5.13 15.96 4.56
CA LYS A 74 4.72 15.18 5.75
C LYS A 74 3.31 14.63 5.61
N GLN A 75 2.36 15.46 5.16
CA GLN A 75 0.98 15.02 4.97
C GLN A 75 0.88 13.95 3.89
N ALA A 76 1.57 14.15 2.76
CA ALA A 76 1.65 13.16 1.70
C ALA A 76 2.31 11.86 2.17
N LEU A 77 3.37 11.95 2.97
CA LEU A 77 4.09 10.79 3.51
C LEU A 77 3.22 9.98 4.46
N TYR A 78 2.48 10.65 5.34
CA TYR A 78 1.52 9.98 6.23
C TYR A 78 0.43 9.26 5.43
N SER A 79 -0.17 9.95 4.45
CA SER A 79 -1.22 9.39 3.60
C SER A 79 -0.71 8.18 2.81
N ALA A 80 0.42 8.32 2.12
CA ALA A 80 1.03 7.26 1.34
C ALA A 80 1.45 6.05 2.19
N GLY A 81 2.06 6.30 3.36
CA GLY A 81 2.44 5.23 4.28
C GLY A 81 1.23 4.47 4.81
N TYR A 82 0.18 5.18 5.21
CA TYR A 82 -1.05 4.56 5.66
C TYR A 82 -1.70 3.72 4.54
N THR A 83 -1.82 4.25 3.33
CA THR A 83 -2.43 3.50 2.21
C THR A 83 -1.60 2.30 1.81
N HIS A 84 -0.28 2.41 1.82
CA HIS A 84 0.61 1.31 1.51
C HIS A 84 0.51 0.20 2.56
N GLU A 85 0.48 0.54 3.85
CA GLU A 85 0.30 -0.45 4.92
C GLU A 85 -1.02 -1.21 4.77
N ARG A 86 -2.11 -0.52 4.40
CA ARG A 86 -3.39 -1.18 4.08
C ARG A 86 -3.31 -2.08 2.87
N LEU A 87 -2.56 -1.69 1.84
CA LEU A 87 -2.32 -2.55 0.68
C LEU A 87 -1.52 -3.81 1.08
N VAL A 88 -0.49 -3.69 1.91
CA VAL A 88 0.29 -4.84 2.42
C VAL A 88 -0.63 -5.82 3.14
N LEU A 89 -1.50 -5.33 4.01
CA LEU A 89 -2.48 -6.17 4.71
C LEU A 89 -3.46 -6.85 3.75
N ALA A 90 -3.99 -6.12 2.76
CA ALA A 90 -4.91 -6.66 1.76
C ALA A 90 -4.25 -7.67 0.81
N ALA A 91 -2.94 -7.54 0.57
CA ALA A 91 -2.17 -8.44 -0.28
C ALA A 91 -1.78 -9.78 0.39
N GLY A 92 -2.15 -9.99 1.66
CA GLY A 92 -1.75 -11.18 2.43
C GLY A 92 -0.60 -10.95 3.42
N GLY A 93 -0.20 -9.69 3.63
CA GLY A 93 0.82 -9.30 4.60
C GLY A 93 2.24 -9.22 4.04
N ASN A 94 3.21 -9.12 4.96
CA ASN A 94 4.62 -8.85 4.64
C ASN A 94 5.30 -9.93 3.79
N ASP A 95 4.75 -11.15 3.77
CA ASP A 95 5.27 -12.25 2.97
C ASP A 95 4.98 -12.07 1.47
N TYR A 96 3.98 -11.26 1.12
CA TYR A 96 3.49 -11.05 -0.25
C TYR A 96 3.85 -9.66 -0.80
N LEU A 97 3.82 -8.63 0.05
CA LEU A 97 4.21 -7.27 -0.30
C LEU A 97 5.21 -6.72 0.71
N THR A 98 6.32 -6.16 0.22
CA THR A 98 7.31 -5.54 1.11
C THR A 98 6.71 -4.34 1.81
N PRO A 99 6.85 -4.23 3.15
CA PRO A 99 6.61 -2.97 3.83
C PRO A 99 7.66 -1.94 3.43
N LEU A 100 7.36 -0.66 3.65
CA LEU A 100 8.24 0.47 3.33
C LEU A 100 8.72 1.17 4.61
N ASP A 101 9.76 0.61 5.23
CA ASP A 101 10.33 1.14 6.48
C ASP A 101 10.96 2.53 6.28
N SER A 102 11.36 2.86 5.05
CA SER A 102 11.91 4.17 4.71
C SER A 102 10.95 5.31 4.99
N MET A 103 9.63 5.07 4.92
CA MET A 103 8.62 6.08 5.22
C MET A 103 8.64 6.51 6.69
N ILE A 104 8.88 5.57 7.60
CA ILE A 104 9.03 5.84 9.04
C ILE A 104 10.29 6.67 9.27
N GLN A 105 11.40 6.27 8.65
CA GLN A 105 12.67 7.01 8.78
C GLN A 105 12.56 8.42 8.18
N LEU A 106 11.88 8.57 7.05
CA LEU A 106 11.69 9.87 6.43
C LEU A 106 10.80 10.76 7.31
N THR A 107 9.74 10.20 7.91
CA THR A 107 8.88 10.94 8.84
C THR A 107 9.69 11.52 10.00
N GLN A 108 10.53 10.69 10.62
CA GLN A 108 11.42 11.11 11.71
C GLN A 108 12.42 12.17 11.27
N TYR A 109 13.01 12.01 10.09
CA TYR A 109 13.94 12.99 9.52
C TYR A 109 13.27 14.34 9.28
N LEU A 110 12.10 14.38 8.63
CA LEU A 110 11.35 15.61 8.37
C LEU A 110 10.93 16.31 9.66
N GLN A 111 10.48 15.54 10.67
CA GLN A 111 10.17 16.07 11.99
C GLN A 111 11.39 16.72 12.65
N ARG A 112 12.56 16.08 12.61
CA ARG A 112 13.80 16.64 13.16
C ARG A 112 14.19 17.95 12.51
N LEU A 113 14.02 18.08 11.20
CA LEU A 113 14.30 19.34 10.50
C LEU A 113 13.43 20.50 11.01
N GLN A 114 12.19 20.20 11.43
CA GLN A 114 11.22 21.17 11.94
C GLN A 114 11.28 21.42 13.46
N VAL A 115 12.10 20.71 14.25
CA VAL A 115 12.21 20.93 15.72
C VAL A 115 12.60 22.37 16.07
N GLY A 116 13.31 23.06 15.17
CA GLY A 116 13.67 24.48 15.32
C GLY A 116 12.64 25.48 14.77
N GLY A 117 11.44 25.04 14.38
CA GLY A 117 10.43 25.87 13.74
C GLY A 117 10.74 26.21 12.28
N GLU A 118 10.21 27.34 11.81
CA GLU A 118 10.47 27.87 10.47
C GLU A 118 11.86 28.51 10.39
N ARG A 119 12.76 27.84 9.68
CA ARG A 119 14.13 28.31 9.44
C ARG A 119 14.58 27.95 8.03
N ALA A 120 15.63 28.60 7.56
CA ALA A 120 16.29 28.19 6.33
C ALA A 120 16.92 26.80 6.50
N PHE A 121 16.93 26.03 5.41
CA PHE A 121 17.69 24.79 5.36
C PHE A 121 19.19 25.07 5.34
N LYS A 122 19.94 24.24 6.05
CA LYS A 122 21.38 24.15 5.84
C LYS A 122 21.66 23.52 4.47
N PRO A 123 22.79 23.84 3.82
CA PRO A 123 23.15 23.23 2.54
C PRO A 123 23.10 21.69 2.56
N ASP A 124 23.58 21.08 3.65
CA ASP A 124 23.63 19.63 3.81
C ASP A 124 22.25 18.99 3.96
N GLU A 125 21.31 19.70 4.61
CA GLU A 125 19.92 19.26 4.78
C GLU A 125 19.18 19.29 3.44
N LEU A 126 19.38 20.37 2.67
CA LEU A 126 18.80 20.52 1.33
C LEU A 126 19.36 19.48 0.37
N GLN A 127 20.66 19.22 0.41
CA GLN A 127 21.29 18.16 -0.38
C GLN A 127 20.73 16.79 -0.02
N THR A 128 20.53 16.53 1.26
CA THR A 128 19.90 15.28 1.73
C THR A 128 18.47 15.15 1.20
N LEU A 129 17.66 16.21 1.23
CA LEU A 129 16.29 16.18 0.68
C LEU A 129 16.28 15.92 -0.83
N LYS A 130 17.22 16.49 -1.59
CA LYS A 130 17.37 16.21 -3.03
C LYS A 130 17.72 14.74 -3.29
N GLU A 131 18.63 14.17 -2.53
CA GLU A 131 19.00 12.76 -2.63
C GLU A 131 17.84 11.83 -2.25
N VAL A 132 17.06 12.19 -1.22
CA VAL A 132 15.82 11.49 -0.87
C VAL A 132 14.82 11.53 -2.02
N GLY A 133 14.61 12.70 -2.65
CA GLY A 133 13.72 12.84 -3.80
C GLY A 133 14.11 11.97 -4.97
N GLN A 134 15.41 11.88 -5.28
CA GLN A 134 15.92 10.98 -6.32
C GLN A 134 15.69 9.50 -5.99
N LYS A 135 15.96 9.08 -4.74
CA LYS A 135 15.71 7.70 -4.30
C LYS A 135 14.21 7.36 -4.34
N TYR A 136 13.34 8.28 -3.91
CA TYR A 136 11.89 8.10 -3.99
C TYR A 136 11.37 8.03 -5.42
N LYS A 137 11.94 8.82 -6.34
CA LYS A 137 11.62 8.71 -7.77
C LYS A 137 11.92 7.31 -8.30
N SER A 138 13.09 6.75 -7.99
CA SER A 138 13.42 5.37 -8.37
C SER A 138 12.50 4.35 -7.72
N MET A 139 12.12 4.54 -6.45
CA MET A 139 11.13 3.67 -5.79
C MET A 139 9.77 3.75 -6.50
N TYR A 140 9.31 4.95 -6.86
CA TYR A 140 8.03 5.16 -7.56
C TYR A 140 8.01 4.46 -8.92
N GLU A 141 9.09 4.54 -9.71
CA GLU A 141 9.19 3.87 -11.02
C GLU A 141 9.07 2.34 -10.95
N ILE A 142 9.50 1.73 -9.83
CA ILE A 142 9.29 0.32 -9.54
C ILE A 142 7.87 0.09 -9.00
N TYR A 143 7.41 0.97 -8.12
CA TYR A 143 6.10 0.90 -7.50
C TYR A 143 4.97 0.93 -8.53
N GLU A 144 5.08 1.76 -9.57
CA GLU A 144 4.13 1.84 -10.70
C GLU A 144 3.94 0.49 -11.43
N LYS A 145 4.97 -0.36 -11.39
CA LYS A 145 5.00 -1.66 -12.07
C LYS A 145 4.80 -2.81 -11.09
N LEU A 146 4.43 -2.52 -9.84
CA LEU A 146 4.36 -3.51 -8.76
C LEU A 146 3.25 -4.52 -8.97
N MET A 147 2.13 -4.11 -9.58
CA MET A 147 0.96 -4.96 -9.81
C MET A 147 0.77 -5.23 -11.30
N ALA A 148 0.51 -6.48 -11.65
CA ALA A 148 0.16 -6.89 -13.00
C ALA A 148 -1.32 -6.59 -13.31
N SER A 149 -1.70 -6.62 -14.59
CA SER A 149 -3.09 -6.36 -15.02
C SER A 149 -4.12 -7.33 -14.44
N ASN A 150 -3.70 -8.48 -13.92
CA ASN A 150 -4.56 -9.47 -13.26
C ASN A 150 -4.70 -9.24 -11.74
N GLY A 151 -4.09 -8.18 -11.19
CA GLY A 151 -4.15 -7.86 -9.76
C GLY A 151 -3.05 -8.51 -8.91
N ASP A 152 -2.21 -9.35 -9.51
CA ASP A 152 -1.13 -10.02 -8.78
C ASP A 152 0.08 -9.11 -8.59
N ILE A 153 0.74 -9.23 -7.43
CA ILE A 153 2.01 -8.56 -7.17
C ILE A 153 3.12 -9.24 -7.96
N ILE A 154 3.87 -8.45 -8.72
CA ILE A 154 5.03 -8.92 -9.47
C ILE A 154 6.21 -9.07 -8.52
N SER A 155 6.51 -10.31 -8.14
CA SER A 155 7.59 -10.65 -7.18
C SER A 155 8.93 -9.99 -7.50
N SER A 156 9.33 -9.94 -8.78
CA SER A 156 10.61 -9.32 -9.18
C SER A 156 10.65 -7.81 -8.96
N GLN A 157 9.50 -7.12 -9.03
CA GLN A 157 9.41 -5.69 -8.71
C GLN A 157 9.34 -5.49 -7.20
N ASN A 158 8.63 -6.37 -6.47
CA ASN A 158 8.60 -6.34 -5.02
C ASN A 158 10.00 -6.48 -4.39
N THR A 159 10.82 -7.41 -4.90
CA THR A 159 12.22 -7.57 -4.45
C THR A 159 13.05 -6.30 -4.70
N LYS A 160 12.93 -5.69 -5.89
CA LYS A 160 13.61 -4.42 -6.20
C LYS A 160 13.14 -3.27 -5.31
N LEU A 161 11.83 -3.21 -5.03
CA LEU A 161 11.26 -2.22 -4.13
C LEU A 161 11.84 -2.37 -2.73
N ALA A 162 11.95 -3.60 -2.23
CA ALA A 162 12.55 -3.89 -0.92
C ALA A 162 14.03 -3.50 -0.85
N GLU A 163 14.79 -3.71 -1.93
CA GLU A 163 16.18 -3.27 -2.02
C GLU A 163 16.29 -1.74 -1.96
N LEU A 164 15.49 -1.02 -2.75
CA LEU A 164 15.47 0.45 -2.74
C LEU A 164 15.01 1.03 -1.40
N ASP A 165 13.99 0.43 -0.77
CA ASP A 165 13.51 0.83 0.56
C ASP A 165 14.60 0.66 1.63
N ARG A 166 15.30 -0.48 1.61
CA ARG A 166 16.42 -0.73 2.53
C ARG A 166 17.54 0.27 2.33
N ASP A 167 17.87 0.57 1.08
CA ASP A 167 18.93 1.51 0.73
C ASP A 167 18.61 2.93 1.19
N LEU A 168 17.35 3.37 1.02
CA LEU A 168 16.85 4.65 1.52
C LEU A 168 16.78 4.68 3.05
N THR A 169 16.32 3.61 3.68
CA THR A 169 16.28 3.46 5.15
C THR A 169 17.68 3.63 5.76
N GLN A 170 18.69 2.95 5.20
CA GLN A 170 20.08 3.07 5.66
C GLN A 170 20.64 4.48 5.44
N PHE A 171 20.35 5.08 4.29
CA PHE A 171 20.74 6.45 3.99
C PHE A 171 20.18 7.44 5.02
N LEU A 172 18.87 7.38 5.30
CA LEU A 172 18.21 8.26 6.27
C LEU A 172 18.73 8.04 7.70
N ARG A 173 18.92 6.78 8.12
CA ARG A 173 19.53 6.48 9.43
C ARG A 173 20.91 7.09 9.59
N LYS A 174 21.76 6.96 8.57
CA LYS A 174 23.10 7.55 8.57
C LYS A 174 23.03 9.08 8.72
N LYS A 175 22.11 9.73 8.02
CA LYS A 175 21.91 11.20 8.09
C LYS A 175 21.33 11.65 9.43
N MET A 176 20.56 10.81 10.12
CA MET A 176 20.07 11.08 11.46
C MET A 176 21.11 10.85 12.57
N LEU A 177 22.22 10.16 12.31
CA LEU A 177 23.29 10.00 13.30
C LEU A 177 24.35 11.13 13.22
N GLN A 178 24.30 11.92 12.16
CA GLN A 178 25.11 13.13 11.95
C GLN A 178 24.41 14.37 12.52
#